data_AF-A0A258KQY1-F1
#
_entry.id   AF-A0A258KQY1-F1
#
_cell.length_a   1.000
_cell.length_b   1.000
_cell.length_c   1.000
_cell.angle_alpha   90.00
_cell.angle_beta   90.00
_cell.angle_gamma   90.00
#
_symmetry.space_group_name_H-M   'P 1'
#
loop_
_entity.id
_entity.type
_entity.pdbx_description
1 polymer ?
#
loop_
_entity_poly.entity_id
_entity_poly.type
_entity_poly.pdbx_seq_one_letter_code
_entity_poly.pdbx_strand_id
1 'polypeptide(L)'
;MDRFVVISGCSGGGKSTLLAELRRRGHAVVEEPGRRIVAEEMAADGAALPWIDPAAFARRAIAMALADREDAPSQGWVFFDRGLIDAAVALEHLTGEPAVETLCGLHRYHR
;
A
#
# COMPACT_ATOMS: atom_id res chain seq x y z
N MET A 1 13.71 14.44 -2.05
CA MET A 1 14.57 13.46 -1.36
C MET A 1 13.77 12.18 -1.27
N ASP A 2 14.27 11.15 -1.94
CA ASP A 2 13.71 9.81 -2.03
C ASP A 2 13.67 9.19 -0.62
N ARG A 3 12.57 9.32 0.12
CA ARG A 3 12.48 8.93 1.56
C ARG A 3 11.50 7.78 1.84
N PHE A 4 10.74 7.40 0.82
CA PHE A 4 9.70 6.39 0.91
C PHE A 4 10.24 5.05 0.47
N VAL A 5 10.12 4.04 1.33
CA VAL A 5 10.59 2.67 1.08
C VAL A 5 9.40 1.72 1.17
N VAL A 6 9.13 0.96 0.10
CA VAL A 6 8.15 -0.14 0.17
C VAL A 6 8.86 -1.40 0.64
N ILE A 7 8.23 -2.09 1.59
CA ILE A 7 8.59 -3.46 1.94
C ILE A 7 7.47 -4.36 1.41
N SER A 8 7.71 -5.01 0.28
CA SER A 8 6.82 -6.03 -0.29
C SER A 8 7.40 -7.43 -0.08
N GLY A 9 6.56 -8.46 -0.25
CA GLY A 9 6.93 -9.87 -0.09
C GLY A 9 5.74 -10.77 0.22
N CYS A 10 5.98 -12.08 0.21
CA CYS A 10 4.98 -13.09 0.53
C CYS A 10 4.67 -13.15 2.04
N SER A 11 3.53 -13.76 2.38
CA SER A 11 3.20 -14.09 3.77
C SER A 11 4.28 -15.01 4.38
N GLY A 12 4.57 -14.83 5.68
CA GLY A 12 5.57 -15.63 6.40
C GLY A 12 7.04 -15.19 6.23
N GLY A 13 7.35 -14.24 5.34
CA GLY A 13 8.73 -13.78 5.09
C GLY A 13 9.34 -12.85 6.15
N GLY A 14 8.74 -12.71 7.33
CA GLY A 14 9.26 -11.84 8.41
C GLY A 14 9.05 -10.34 8.23
N LYS A 15 8.30 -9.91 7.19
CA LYS A 15 8.00 -8.48 6.92
C LYS A 15 7.43 -7.75 8.13
N SER A 16 6.45 -8.35 8.82
CA SER A 16 5.84 -7.74 10.01
C SER A 16 6.85 -7.57 11.15
N THR A 17 7.78 -8.51 11.33
CA THR A 17 8.87 -8.41 12.31
C THR A 17 9.80 -7.25 11.98
N LEU A 18 10.20 -7.10 10.71
CA LEU A 18 11.04 -6.00 10.25
C LEU A 18 10.36 -4.63 10.47
N LEU A 19 9.09 -4.50 10.07
CA LEU A 19 8.33 -3.27 10.23
C LEU A 19 8.13 -2.90 11.71
N ALA A 20 7.88 -3.87 12.58
CA ALA A 20 7.78 -3.65 14.02
C ALA A 20 9.11 -3.12 14.59
N GLU A 21 10.24 -3.70 14.17
CA GLU A 21 11.56 -3.25 14.60
C GLU A 21 11.90 -1.85 14.07
N LEU A 22 11.56 -1.53 12.82
CA LEU A 22 11.74 -0.18 12.26
C LEU A 22 10.94 0.86 13.04
N ARG A 23 9.69 0.55 13.39
CA ARG A 23 8.86 1.40 14.25
C ARG A 23 9.49 1.58 15.63
N ARG A 24 10.00 0.51 16.25
CA ARG A 24 10.69 0.56 17.55
C ARG A 24 11.94 1.45 17.52
N ARG A 25 12.60 1.56 16.36
CA ARG A 25 13.75 2.45 16.13
C ARG A 25 13.36 3.89 15.82
N GLY A 26 12.07 4.23 15.82
CA GLY A 26 11.58 5.58 15.61
C GLY A 26 11.30 5.94 14.14
N HIS A 27 11.29 4.96 13.23
CA HIS A 27 10.90 5.21 11.84
C HIS A 27 9.38 5.24 11.68
N ALA A 28 8.89 6.07 10.75
CA ALA A 28 7.50 6.07 10.37
C ALA A 28 7.18 4.80 9.58
N VAL A 29 6.08 4.14 9.93
CA VAL A 29 5.61 2.92 9.29
C VAL A 29 4.14 3.05 8.95
N VAL A 30 3.81 2.87 7.67
CA VAL A 30 2.44 2.85 7.14
C VAL A 30 2.01 1.39 6.99
N GLU A 31 0.84 1.06 7.53
CA GLU A 31 0.27 -0.29 7.46
C GLU A 31 -0.33 -0.60 6.09
N GLU A 32 -0.43 -1.89 5.77
CA GLU A 32 -0.94 -2.39 4.49
C GLU A 32 -2.34 -1.84 4.17
N PRO A 33 -2.52 -1.08 3.07
CA PRO A 33 -3.82 -0.52 2.70
C PRO A 33 -4.92 -1.59 2.60
N GLY A 34 -4.60 -2.73 1.97
CA GLY A 34 -5.57 -3.81 1.79
C GLY A 34 -6.15 -4.35 3.10
N ARG A 35 -5.35 -4.41 4.17
CA ARG A 35 -5.84 -4.90 5.47
C ARG A 35 -6.74 -3.90 6.15
N ARG A 36 -6.41 -2.61 6.07
CA ARG A 36 -7.26 -1.51 6.58
C ARG A 36 -8.58 -1.45 5.82
N ILE A 37 -8.54 -1.57 4.49
CA ILE A 37 -9.74 -1.61 3.65
C ILE A 37 -10.64 -2.80 4.00
N VAL A 38 -10.08 -4.00 4.16
CA VAL A 38 -10.87 -5.17 4.58
C VAL A 38 -11.57 -4.91 5.90
N ALA A 39 -10.86 -4.35 6.89
CA ALA A 39 -11.46 -4.03 8.18
C ALA A 39 -12.58 -2.97 8.06
N GLU A 40 -12.35 -1.91 7.28
CA GLU A 40 -13.33 -0.84 7.04
C GLU A 40 -14.59 -1.33 6.29
N GLU A 41 -14.40 -2.11 5.23
CA GLU A 41 -15.49 -2.66 4.40
C GLU A 41 -16.29 -3.72 5.16
N MET A 42 -15.64 -4.61 5.91
CA MET A 42 -16.35 -5.57 6.77
C MET A 42 -17.17 -4.88 7.86
N ALA A 43 -16.67 -3.78 8.43
CA ALA A 43 -17.40 -3.02 9.43
C ALA A 43 -18.59 -2.24 8.84
N ALA A 44 -18.50 -1.84 7.56
CA ALA A 44 -19.52 -1.08 6.86
C ALA A 44 -20.48 -1.94 6.02
N ASP A 45 -20.32 -3.28 6.03
CA ASP A 45 -21.01 -4.21 5.13
C ASP A 45 -20.89 -3.80 3.64
N GLY A 46 -19.70 -3.34 3.27
CA GLY A 46 -19.39 -2.84 1.94
C GLY A 46 -18.89 -3.93 0.99
N ALA A 47 -18.81 -3.58 -0.29
CA ALA A 47 -18.51 -4.52 -1.38
C ALA A 47 -17.07 -4.47 -1.88
N ALA A 48 -16.26 -3.47 -1.51
CA ALA A 48 -14.88 -3.37 -2.00
C ALA A 48 -13.95 -4.28 -1.20
N LEU A 49 -14.30 -5.56 -1.15
CA LEU A 49 -13.53 -6.64 -0.54
C LEU A 49 -12.85 -7.46 -1.64
N PRO A 50 -11.66 -8.01 -1.39
CA PRO A 50 -10.89 -8.70 -2.43
C PRO A 50 -11.56 -9.97 -2.97
N TRP A 51 -12.56 -10.51 -2.26
CA TRP A 51 -13.36 -11.66 -2.68
C TRP A 51 -14.76 -11.32 -3.19
N ILE A 52 -15.19 -10.04 -3.10
CA ILE A 52 -16.51 -9.59 -3.60
C ILE A 52 -16.32 -8.79 -4.88
N ASP A 53 -15.54 -7.70 -4.80
CA ASP A 53 -15.18 -6.86 -5.94
C ASP A 53 -13.67 -6.55 -5.87
N PRO A 54 -12.83 -7.42 -6.47
CA PRO A 54 -11.38 -7.25 -6.42
C PRO A 54 -10.90 -5.98 -7.15
N ALA A 55 -11.63 -5.52 -8.17
CA ALA A 55 -11.27 -4.31 -8.91
C ALA A 55 -11.58 -3.05 -8.08
N ALA A 56 -12.74 -2.99 -7.44
CA ALA A 56 -13.07 -1.90 -6.51
C ALA A 56 -12.10 -1.88 -5.33
N PHE A 57 -11.76 -3.05 -4.76
CA PHE A 57 -10.74 -3.17 -3.72
C PHE A 57 -9.39 -2.61 -4.17
N ALA A 58 -8.91 -2.98 -5.37
CA ALA A 58 -7.65 -2.48 -5.90
C ALA A 58 -7.66 -0.95 -6.11
N ARG A 59 -8.75 -0.38 -6.63
CA ARG A 59 -8.90 1.08 -6.77
C ARG A 59 -8.90 1.79 -5.42
N ARG A 60 -9.61 1.24 -4.41
CA ARG A 60 -9.62 1.77 -3.05
C ARG A 60 -8.22 1.69 -2.42
N ALA A 61 -7.49 0.60 -2.65
CA ALA A 61 -6.11 0.44 -2.19
C ALA A 61 -5.16 1.46 -2.82
N ILE A 62 -5.33 1.80 -4.10
CA ILE A 62 -4.60 2.89 -4.77
C ILE A 62 -4.90 4.23 -4.09
N ALA A 63 -6.19 4.56 -3.89
CA ALA A 63 -6.58 5.83 -3.26
C ALA A 63 -6.02 5.98 -1.84
N MET A 64 -6.13 4.92 -1.02
CA MET A 64 -5.56 4.91 0.33
C MET A 64 -4.03 5.04 0.31
N ALA A 65 -3.34 4.31 -0.57
CA ALA A 65 -1.90 4.38 -0.69
C ALA A 65 -1.39 5.76 -1.15
N LEU A 66 -2.16 6.49 -1.95
CA LEU A 66 -1.86 7.87 -2.32
C LEU A 66 -2.04 8.82 -1.13
N ALA A 67 -3.16 8.71 -0.41
CA ALA A 67 -3.41 9.49 0.81
C ALA A 67 -2.33 9.26 1.87
N ASP A 68 -1.94 8.00 2.13
CA ASP A 68 -0.87 7.68 3.08
C ASP A 68 0.46 8.34 2.72
N ARG A 69 0.75 8.51 1.42
CA ARG A 69 1.97 9.17 0.95
C ARG A 69 1.90 10.68 1.12
N GLU A 70 0.73 11.27 0.98
CA GLU A 70 0.49 12.70 1.20
C GLU A 70 0.58 13.05 2.70
N ASP A 71 0.02 12.19 3.56
CA ASP A 71 0.02 12.35 5.02
C ASP A 71 1.36 11.95 5.67
N ALA A 72 2.23 11.27 4.93
CA ALA A 72 3.52 10.80 5.45
C ALA A 72 4.42 11.97 5.90
N PRO A 73 5.14 11.85 7.03
CA PRO A 73 6.03 12.89 7.52
C PRO A 73 6.98 13.44 6.45
N SER A 74 7.21 14.75 6.49
CA SER A 74 8.06 15.46 5.52
C SER A 74 9.55 15.14 5.66
N GLN A 75 9.96 14.61 6.82
CA GLN A 75 11.35 14.28 7.17
C GLN A 75 11.47 12.83 7.67
N GLY A 76 12.66 12.26 7.47
CA GLY A 76 12.97 10.88 7.88
C GLY A 76 12.47 9.82 6.89
N TRP A 77 12.94 8.59 7.09
CA TRP A 77 12.51 7.43 6.31
C TRP A 77 11.09 7.02 6.68
N VAL A 78 10.28 6.71 5.67
CA VAL A 78 8.94 6.18 5.82
C VAL A 78 8.86 4.82 5.14
N PHE A 79 8.49 3.80 5.89
CA PHE A 79 8.40 2.42 5.41
C PHE A 79 6.94 2.03 5.23
N PHE A 80 6.59 1.58 4.04
CA PHE A 80 5.23 1.17 3.68
C PHE A 80 5.16 -0.35 3.67
N ASP A 81 4.25 -0.92 4.45
CA ASP A 81 3.90 -2.33 4.36
C ASP A 81 3.07 -2.57 3.10
N ARG A 82 3.69 -3.01 1.99
CA ARG A 82 3.13 -2.88 0.63
C ARG A 82 2.77 -1.44 0.30
N GLY A 83 2.27 -1.17 -0.89
CA GLY A 83 1.79 0.17 -1.19
C GLY A 83 1.20 0.31 -2.58
N LEU A 84 1.39 1.50 -3.15
CA LEU A 84 0.84 1.87 -4.45
C LEU A 84 1.25 0.88 -5.56
N ILE A 85 2.48 0.35 -5.50
CA ILE A 85 2.98 -0.62 -6.48
C ILE A 85 2.15 -1.91 -6.43
N ASP A 86 1.96 -2.51 -5.25
CA ASP A 86 1.18 -3.74 -5.09
C ASP A 86 -0.27 -3.54 -5.58
N ALA A 87 -0.88 -2.39 -5.26
CA ALA A 87 -2.24 -2.07 -5.67
C ALA A 87 -2.37 -1.80 -7.18
N ALA A 88 -1.40 -1.12 -7.79
CA ALA A 88 -1.35 -0.86 -9.23
C ALA A 88 -1.18 -2.16 -10.01
N VAL A 89 -0.29 -3.06 -9.58
CA VAL A 89 -0.09 -4.37 -10.19
C VAL A 89 -1.37 -5.21 -10.09
N ALA A 90 -2.04 -5.19 -8.94
CA ALA A 90 -3.30 -5.90 -8.77
C ALA A 90 -4.39 -5.36 -9.70
N LEU A 91 -4.56 -4.04 -9.81
CA LEU A 91 -5.53 -3.43 -10.70
C LEU A 91 -5.26 -3.78 -12.16
N GLU A 92 -4.02 -3.60 -12.61
CA GLU A 92 -3.61 -3.91 -13.98
C GLU A 92 -3.83 -5.38 -14.34
N HIS A 93 -3.54 -6.30 -13.41
CA HIS A 93 -3.82 -7.72 -13.60
C HIS A 93 -5.32 -8.02 -13.74
N LEU A 94 -6.17 -7.31 -12.99
CA LEU A 94 -7.62 -7.54 -12.96
C LEU A 94 -8.36 -6.90 -14.15
N THR A 95 -7.92 -5.74 -14.62
CA THR A 95 -8.66 -4.94 -15.61
C THR A 95 -7.93 -4.76 -16.93
N GLY A 96 -6.62 -5.03 -16.99
CA GLY A 96 -5.78 -4.75 -18.15
C GLY A 96 -5.46 -3.26 -18.34
N GLU A 97 -5.89 -2.37 -17.44
CA GLU A 97 -5.51 -0.96 -17.47
C GLU A 97 -4.01 -0.79 -17.14
N PRO A 98 -3.25 0.07 -17.85
CA PRO A 98 -1.82 0.28 -17.62
C PRO A 98 -1.55 1.15 -16.37
N ALA A 99 -2.03 0.68 -15.22
CA ALA A 99 -1.96 1.37 -13.95
C ALA A 99 -0.52 1.45 -13.42
N VAL A 100 0.30 0.42 -13.66
CA VAL A 100 1.70 0.37 -13.16
C VAL A 100 2.53 1.45 -13.83
N GLU A 101 2.49 1.56 -15.16
CA GLU A 101 3.26 2.55 -15.91
C GLU A 101 2.90 3.98 -15.44
N THR A 102 1.60 4.25 -15.34
CA THR A 102 1.09 5.58 -14.97
C THR A 102 1.43 5.93 -13.51
N LEU A 103 1.08 5.07 -12.56
CA LEU A 103 1.17 5.37 -11.13
C LEU A 103 2.62 5.27 -10.62
N CYS A 104 3.38 4.26 -11.02
CA CYS A 104 4.77 4.09 -10.59
C CYS A 104 5.69 5.11 -11.26
N GLY A 105 5.36 5.58 -12.46
CA GLY A 105 6.06 6.68 -13.12
C GLY A 105 5.94 8.00 -12.34
N LEU A 106 4.72 8.34 -11.90
CA LEU A 106 4.41 9.59 -11.20
C LEU A 106 4.78 9.57 -9.71
N HIS A 107 4.64 8.42 -9.05
CA HIS A 107 4.77 8.29 -7.59
C HIS A 107 5.89 7.34 -7.20
N ARG A 108 7.12 7.66 -7.62
CA ARG A 108 8.29 6.85 -7.31
C ARG A 108 8.53 6.73 -5.80
N TYR A 109 8.99 5.55 -5.40
CA TYR A 109 9.60 5.32 -4.09
C TYR A 109 11.12 5.61 -4.19
N HIS A 110 11.90 5.19 -3.20
CA HIS A 110 13.32 5.51 -3.14
C HIS A 110 14.09 5.03 -4.40
N ARG A 111 15.02 5.86 -4.88
CA ARG A 111 15.85 5.60 -6.07
C ARG A 111 17.23 5.08 -5.69
#